data_AF-A0A239CUU9-F1
#
_entry.id   AF-A0A239CUU9-F1
#
_cell.length_a   1.000
_cell.length_b   1.000
_cell.length_c   1.000
_cell.angle_alpha   90.00
_cell.angle_beta   90.00
_cell.angle_gamma   90.00
#
_symmetry.space_group_name_H-M   'P 1'
#
loop_
_entity.id
_entity.type
_entity.pdbx_description
1 polymer ?
#
loop_
_entity_poly.entity_id
_entity_poly.type
_entity_poly.pdbx_seq_one_letter_code
_entity_poly.pdbx_strand_id
1 'polypeptide(L)' 'METLKKHLRDKFMAGESEGYEIVIALLTLVKAEKIGEEDILDILMFVHFDNLKGVLSSLVKASELVDDDMIDDIIKSAGR' A
#
# COMPACT_ATOMS: atom_id res chain seq x y z
N MET A 1 -1.00 14.62 -0.06
CA MET A 1 -1.66 13.34 0.27
C MET A 1 -2.72 12.95 -0.76
N GLU A 2 -3.64 13.84 -1.15
CA GLU A 2 -4.70 13.56 -2.15
C GLU A 2 -4.20 12.98 -3.48
N THR A 3 -3.10 13.50 -4.04
CA THR A 3 -2.54 13.00 -5.30
C THR A 3 -2.12 11.53 -5.21
N LEU A 4 -1.52 11.11 -4.09
CA LEU A 4 -1.10 9.73 -3.87
C LEU A 4 -2.33 8.81 -3.74
N LYS A 5 -3.31 9.22 -2.91
CA LYS A 5 -4.58 8.49 -2.74
C LYS A 5 -5.28 8.26 -4.07
N LYS A 6 -5.38 9.31 -4.89
CA LYS A 6 -6.00 9.23 -6.22
C LYS A 6 -5.23 8.32 -7.16
N HIS A 7 -3.91 8.48 -7.25
CA HIS A 7 -3.06 7.66 -8.11
C HIS A 7 -3.17 6.16 -7.78
N LEU A 8 -3.14 5.81 -6.50
CA LEU A 8 -3.29 4.42 -6.05
C LEU A 8 -4.69 3.87 -6.33
N ARG A 9 -5.74 4.69 -6.14
CA ARG A 9 -7.11 4.30 -6.46
C ARG A 9 -7.29 4.07 -7.97
N ASP A 10 -6.73 4.95 -8.80
CA ASP A 10 -6.83 4.83 -10.25
C ASP A 10 -6.17 3.53 -10.73
N LYS A 11 -4.99 3.19 -10.19
CA LYS A 11 -4.32 1.89 -10.47
C LYS A 11 -5.12 0.68 -10.00
N PHE A 12 -5.69 0.75 -8.80
CA PHE A 12 -6.55 -0.31 -8.25
C PHE A 12 -7.78 -0.54 -9.14
N MET A 13 -8.43 0.53 -9.58
CA MET A 13 -9.62 0.48 -10.44
C MET A 13 -9.32 0.00 -11.85
N ALA A 14 -8.13 0.32 -12.38
CA ALA A 14 -7.66 -0.17 -13.65
C ALA A 14 -7.24 -1.66 -13.61
N GLY A 15 -7.16 -2.27 -12.42
CA GLY A 15 -6.62 -3.62 -12.25
C GLY A 15 -5.11 -3.71 -12.45
N GLU A 16 -4.41 -2.57 -12.48
CA GLU A 16 -2.94 -2.49 -12.60
C GLU A 16 -2.24 -2.80 -11.28
N SER A 17 -2.97 -2.78 -10.17
CA SER A 17 -2.44 -3.15 -8.86
C SER A 17 -3.53 -3.80 -8.02
N GLU A 18 -3.18 -4.90 -7.36
CA GLU A 18 -4.03 -5.50 -6.34
C GLU A 18 -3.93 -4.75 -5.02
N GLY A 19 -4.96 -4.90 -4.18
CA GLY A 19 -5.02 -4.18 -2.90
C GLY A 19 -3.84 -4.51 -1.97
N TYR A 20 -3.34 -5.76 -1.99
CA TYR A 20 -2.17 -6.13 -1.19
C TYR A 20 -0.88 -5.48 -1.71
N GLU A 21 -0.73 -5.32 -3.02
CA GLU A 21 0.43 -4.64 -3.62
C GLU A 21 0.47 -3.16 -3.22
N ILE A 22 -0.71 -2.55 -3.11
CA ILE A 22 -0.85 -1.19 -2.58
C ILE A 22 -0.41 -1.13 -1.12
N VAL A 23 -0.80 -2.11 -0.28
CA VAL A 23 -0.31 -2.19 1.11
C VAL A 23 1.22 -2.25 1.16
N ILE A 24 1.85 -3.10 0.34
CA ILE A 24 3.32 -3.24 0.28
C ILE A 24 3.98 -1.92 -0.14
N ALA A 25 3.41 -1.24 -1.13
CA ALA A 25 3.90 0.06 -1.57
C ALA A 25 3.80 1.11 -0.45
N LEU A 26 2.72 1.11 0.32
CA LEU A 26 2.56 2.01 1.47
C LEU A 26 3.55 1.70 2.59
N LEU A 27 3.78 0.43 2.92
CA LEU A 27 4.80 0.03 3.90
C LEU A 27 6.21 0.48 3.48
N THR A 28 6.53 0.35 2.20
CA THR A 28 7.77 0.86 1.61
C THR A 28 7.89 2.38 1.79
N LEU A 29 6.80 3.13 1.58
CA LEU A 29 6.77 4.59 1.76
C LEU A 29 6.90 5.01 3.23
N VAL A 30 6.32 4.25 4.16
CA VAL A 30 6.50 4.47 5.60
C VAL A 30 7.96 4.29 5.99
N LYS A 31 8.57 3.18 5.58
CA LYS A 31 9.97 2.86 5.89
C LYS A 31 10.95 3.85 5.25
N ALA A 32 10.56 4.47 4.13
CA ALA A 32 11.29 5.56 3.48
C ALA A 32 10.97 6.96 4.06
N GLU A 33 10.23 7.04 5.17
CA GLU A 33 9.81 8.26 5.87
C GLU A 33 9.07 9.26 4.95
N LYS A 34 8.34 8.77 3.95
CA LYS A 34 7.54 9.59 3.02
C LYS A 34 6.11 9.83 3.51
N ILE A 35 5.59 8.90 4.31
CA ILE A 35 4.27 8.95 4.95
C ILE A 35 4.39 8.35 6.37
N GLY A 36 3.42 8.61 7.24
CA GLY A 36 3.30 7.98 8.55
C GLY A 36 2.52 6.66 8.50
N GLU A 37 2.65 5.84 9.55
CA GLU A 37 1.83 4.63 9.70
C GLU A 37 0.33 4.97 9.78
N GLU A 38 0.00 6.11 10.39
CA GLU A 38 -1.35 6.64 10.51
C GLU A 38 -1.99 6.94 9.15
N ASP A 39 -1.19 7.21 8.11
CA ASP A 39 -1.68 7.49 6.76
C ASP A 39 -2.16 6.23 6.04
N ILE A 40 -1.69 5.04 6.43
CA ILE A 40 -1.98 3.78 5.73
C ILE A 40 -3.48 3.53 5.70
N LEU A 41 -4.15 3.59 6.85
CA LEU A 41 -5.58 3.29 6.95
C LEU A 41 -6.40 4.28 6.12
N ASP A 42 -6.07 5.56 6.24
CA ASP A 42 -6.72 6.65 5.51
C ASP A 42 -6.59 6.53 3.99
N ILE A 43 -5.42 6.07 3.50
CA ILE A 43 -5.19 5.83 2.08
C ILE A 43 -5.93 4.58 1.62
N LEU A 44 -5.87 3.48 2.37
CA LEU A 44 -6.53 2.22 2.00
C LEU A 44 -8.05 2.38 1.99
N MET A 45 -8.64 3.08 2.96
CA MET A 45 -10.08 3.39 2.97
C MET A 45 -10.47 4.17 1.73
N PHE A 46 -9.67 5.16 1.33
CA PHE A 46 -9.90 5.85 0.07
C PHE A 46 -9.79 4.89 -1.12
N VAL A 47 -8.70 4.16 -1.29
CA VAL A 47 -8.52 3.23 -2.43
C VAL A 47 -9.67 2.23 -2.55
N HIS A 48 -10.14 1.70 -1.44
CA HIS A 48 -11.22 0.72 -1.37
C HIS A 48 -12.64 1.31 -1.31
N PHE A 49 -12.83 2.62 -1.54
CA PHE A 49 -14.16 3.26 -1.51
C PHE A 49 -14.89 3.02 -0.17
N ASP A 50 -14.17 3.20 0.93
CA ASP A 50 -14.62 2.96 2.30
C ASP A 50 -15.08 1.51 2.57
N ASN A 51 -14.73 0.56 1.69
CA ASN A 51 -14.99 -0.86 1.88
C ASN A 51 -13.97 -1.49 2.84
N LEU A 52 -14.30 -1.45 4.14
CA LEU A 52 -13.47 -2.01 5.21
C LEU A 52 -13.14 -3.50 5.00
N LYS A 53 -14.05 -4.31 4.42
CA LYS A 53 -13.76 -5.72 4.13
C LYS A 53 -12.66 -5.87 3.07
N GLY A 54 -12.66 -5.00 2.06
CA GLY A 54 -11.62 -4.94 1.04
C GLY A 54 -10.28 -4.56 1.65
N VAL A 55 -10.26 -3.53 2.51
CA VAL A 55 -9.06 -3.10 3.25
C VAL A 55 -8.48 -4.24 4.08
N LEU A 56 -9.31 -4.91 4.90
CA LEU A 56 -8.87 -6.03 5.73
C LEU A 56 -8.31 -7.18 4.90
N SER A 57 -8.98 -7.53 3.79
CA SER A 57 -8.50 -8.58 2.90
C SER A 57 -7.14 -8.25 2.29
N SER A 58 -6.91 -6.99 1.90
CA SER A 58 -5.62 -6.54 1.37
C SER A 58 -4.51 -6.61 2.42
N LEU A 59 -4.79 -6.18 3.65
CA LEU A 59 -3.86 -6.23 4.77
C LEU A 59 -3.47 -7.66 5.13
N VAL A 60 -4.45 -8.57 5.23
CA VAL A 60 -4.20 -9.99 5.51
C VAL A 60 -3.33 -10.61 4.43
N LYS A 61 -3.69 -10.43 3.15
CA LYS A 61 -2.89 -10.94 2.02
C LYS A 61 -1.47 -10.38 2.03
N ALA A 62 -1.29 -9.10 2.31
CA ALA A 62 0.04 -8.51 2.39
C ALA A 62 0.86 -9.14 3.52
N SER A 63 0.26 -9.37 4.69
CA SER A 63 0.95 -10.02 5.83
C SER A 63 1.33 -11.49 5.58
N GLU A 64 0.64 -12.18 4.67
CA GLU A 64 0.97 -13.55 4.26
C GLU A 64 2.12 -13.60 3.24
N LEU A 65 2.31 -12.51 2.48
CA LEU A 65 3.25 -12.45 1.36
C LEU A 65 4.55 -11.72 1.70
N VAL A 66 4.55 -10.87 2.72
CA VAL A 66 5.67 -9.99 3.02
C VAL A 66 6.17 -10.25 4.44
N ASP A 67 7.47 -10.54 4.52
CA ASP A 67 8.28 -10.43 5.73
C ASP A 67 9.09 -9.11 5.70
N ASP A 68 9.65 -8.73 6.86
CA ASP A 68 10.40 -7.49 6.99
C ASP A 68 11.62 -7.42 6.05
N ASP A 69 12.24 -8.59 5.78
CA ASP A 69 13.39 -8.74 4.89
C ASP A 69 13.03 -8.41 3.42
N MET A 70 11.83 -8.81 2.98
CA MET A 70 11.32 -8.49 1.64
C MET A 70 11.09 -6.99 1.44
N ILE A 71 10.62 -6.27 2.47
CA ILE A 71 10.47 -4.81 2.41
C ILE A 71 11.83 -4.12 2.24
N ASP A 72 12.86 -4.60 2.94
CA ASP A 72 14.22 -4.08 2.80
C ASP A 72 14.78 -4.22 1.38
N ASP A 73 14.49 -5.33 0.71
CA ASP A 73 14.97 -5.58 -0.65
C ASP A 73 14.22 -4.75 -1.70
N ILE A 74 12.93 -4.46 -1.49
CA ILE A 74 12.18 -3.51 -2.34
C ILE A 74 12.82 -2.12 -2.26
N ILE A 75 13.18 -1.64 -1.07
CA ILE A 75 13.80 -0.31 -0.92
C ILE A 75 15.17 -0.24 -1.62
N LYS A 76 16.01 -1.26 -1.46
CA LYS A 76 17.33 -1.31 -2.10
C LYS A 76 17.23 -1.32 -3.62
N SER A 77 16.21 -1.97 -4.18
CA SER A 77 16.03 -2.04 -5.64
C SER A 77 15.46 -0.74 -6.24
N ALA A 78 14.58 -0.04 -5.52
CA ALA A 78 14.02 1.23 -5.95
C ALA A 78 15.01 2.42 -5.85
N GLY A 79 16.06 2.30 -5.03
CA GLY A 79 17.09 3.32 -4.83
C GLY A 79 18.29 3.28 -5.77
N ARG A 80 18.23 2.49 -6.85
CA ARG A 80 19.28 2.41 -7.89
C ARG A 80 18.95 3.23 -9.14
#